data_AF-A0A5B6TE86-F1
#
_entry.id   AF-A0A5B6TE86-F1
#
_cell.length_a   1.000
_cell.length_b   1.000
_cell.length_c   1.000
_cell.angle_alpha   90.00
_cell.angle_beta   90.00
_cell.angle_gamma   90.00
#
_symmetry.space_group_name_H-M   'P 1'
#
loop_
_entity.id
_entity.type
_entity.pdbx_description
1 polymer ?
#
loop_
_entity_poly.entity_id
_entity_poly.type
_entity_poly.pdbx_seq_one_letter_code
_entity_poly.pdbx_strand_id
1 'polypeptide(L)'
;MKSSAHLRRRKWMVFRLVPFTAMAMLAGGCQQNKSMAAESSEKNAPSAVSNVRQVKATSVPQWEQMLMHNSGWLGADGIYCVALNGVEKSGQATASTETFLWFSDTIIGDIKGDSLQADWQMVHNSVGYLQGSTPDPKKIKFHWRKDEKGKAASMFEPHTPKAQPGDYYWLGDGFFNHQKDSTIYILAYRIKSLPGGVYPFEDVGVSLIAVPKGSRPPFTNHRQMDTPLFFKDSNGKGKVVFGVAVLANTVGAKAPKPDGYIYVYGVRGDKKELLVARVQDKAFEDFSQWRYWDGSSWGTDVHKAAALTSRVSNEMGVSFMEDGRVLASYQLDTNSPTVAIQTGQTPAGPFQPAKKIFETPEVYEDLDFYTYNAKAHPHLSKPGELLISYNVNSFDFIADIHKHPHHLRPRFISVKY
;
A
#
# COMPACT_ATOMS: atom_id res chain seq x y z
N MET A 1 -50.70 -46.64 1.91
CA MET A 1 -49.24 -46.49 1.94
C MET A 1 -48.90 -45.02 1.77
N LYS A 2 -48.54 -44.33 2.86
CA LYS A 2 -48.12 -42.92 2.87
C LYS A 2 -46.60 -42.91 3.07
N SER A 3 -45.86 -42.26 2.18
CA SER A 3 -44.42 -42.06 2.28
C SER A 3 -44.12 -40.78 3.07
N SER A 4 -43.21 -40.88 4.03
CA SER A 4 -42.72 -39.85 4.94
C SER A 4 -41.20 -40.02 5.06
N ALA A 5 -40.52 -38.93 5.48
CA ALA A 5 -39.14 -38.83 5.96
C ALA A 5 -38.05 -38.66 4.87
N HIS A 6 -37.04 -37.79 4.99
CA HIS A 6 -36.52 -37.02 6.13
C HIS A 6 -35.75 -35.76 5.70
N LEU A 7 -35.97 -34.68 6.45
CA LEU A 7 -35.20 -33.44 6.47
C LEU A 7 -34.08 -33.57 7.51
N ARG A 8 -32.80 -33.42 7.15
CA ARG A 8 -31.68 -33.35 8.11
C ARG A 8 -31.37 -31.89 8.47
N ARG A 9 -31.55 -31.55 9.75
CA ARG A 9 -31.21 -30.26 10.37
C ARG A 9 -29.70 -30.10 10.57
N ARG A 10 -29.16 -28.93 10.24
CA ARG A 10 -27.80 -28.47 10.57
C ARG A 10 -27.70 -28.11 12.06
N LYS A 11 -26.67 -28.60 12.74
CA LYS A 11 -26.33 -28.23 14.13
C LYS A 11 -25.57 -26.89 14.15
N TRP A 12 -26.06 -25.96 14.95
CA TRP A 12 -25.35 -24.75 15.37
C TRP A 12 -24.58 -25.05 16.66
N MET A 13 -23.30 -24.68 16.68
CA MET A 13 -22.43 -24.82 17.86
C MET A 13 -22.38 -23.46 18.56
N VAL A 14 -23.05 -23.36 19.70
CA VAL A 14 -23.07 -22.20 20.60
C VAL A 14 -21.89 -22.35 21.57
N PHE A 15 -20.96 -21.40 21.58
CA PHE A 15 -19.93 -21.30 22.60
C PHE A 15 -20.51 -20.69 23.88
N ARG A 16 -20.36 -21.40 25.00
CA ARG A 16 -20.79 -20.99 26.35
C ARG A 16 -19.81 -19.98 26.95
N LEU A 17 -20.35 -18.90 27.50
CA LEU A 17 -19.66 -18.00 28.44
C LEU A 17 -19.34 -18.74 29.76
N VAL A 18 -18.15 -18.48 30.29
CA VAL A 18 -17.73 -18.85 31.66
C VAL A 18 -17.85 -17.60 32.53
N PRO A 19 -18.56 -17.64 33.68
CA PRO A 19 -18.58 -16.51 34.61
C PRO A 19 -17.40 -16.59 35.58
N PHE A 20 -16.68 -15.48 35.74
CA PHE A 20 -15.71 -15.29 36.82
C PHE A 20 -16.39 -14.63 38.02
N THR A 21 -16.27 -15.30 39.17
CA THR A 21 -16.78 -14.92 40.47
C THR A 21 -15.94 -13.78 41.06
N ALA A 22 -16.57 -12.68 41.48
CA ALA A 22 -15.93 -11.61 42.26
C ALA A 22 -16.26 -11.82 43.74
N MET A 23 -15.23 -11.92 44.57
CA MET A 23 -15.31 -12.01 46.03
C MET A 23 -14.91 -10.66 46.62
N ALA A 24 -15.82 -10.06 47.39
CA ALA A 24 -15.58 -8.84 48.16
C ALA A 24 -15.05 -9.19 49.56
N MET A 25 -14.07 -8.44 50.04
CA MET A 25 -13.84 -8.22 51.47
C MET A 25 -13.40 -6.78 51.72
N LEU A 26 -13.94 -6.22 52.80
CA LEU A 26 -13.81 -4.86 53.29
C LEU A 26 -12.85 -4.80 54.50
N ALA A 27 -12.24 -3.62 54.65
CA ALA A 27 -12.02 -2.83 55.88
C ALA A 27 -10.64 -2.80 56.59
N GLY A 28 -10.25 -1.54 56.90
CA GLY A 28 -9.37 -1.09 57.99
C GLY A 28 -8.00 -0.58 57.54
N GLY A 29 -7.51 0.64 57.80
CA GLY A 29 -7.93 1.77 58.63
C GLY A 29 -6.81 2.85 58.68
N CYS A 30 -7.22 4.10 58.89
CA CYS A 30 -6.51 5.34 59.29
C CYS A 30 -4.97 5.47 59.26
N GLN A 31 -4.48 6.58 58.68
CA GLN A 31 -3.85 7.67 59.47
C GLN A 31 -3.69 8.98 58.68
N GLN A 32 -4.02 10.08 59.36
CA GLN A 32 -3.88 11.47 58.94
C GLN A 32 -2.41 11.89 58.94
N ASN A 33 -2.02 12.77 58.01
CA ASN A 33 -1.06 13.82 58.33
C ASN A 33 -1.42 15.12 57.60
N LYS A 34 -1.71 16.14 58.41
CA LYS A 34 -1.87 17.53 58.02
C LYS A 34 -0.48 18.10 57.68
N SER A 35 -0.39 18.86 56.61
CA SER A 35 0.69 19.85 56.43
C SER A 35 0.13 21.07 55.71
N MET A 36 0.71 22.20 56.07
CA MET A 36 0.13 23.54 56.08
C MET A 36 -0.03 24.19 54.71
N ALA A 37 -1.05 25.04 54.61
CA ALA A 37 -1.20 26.00 53.55
C ALA A 37 -0.07 27.02 53.60
N ALA A 38 0.53 27.29 52.44
CA ALA A 38 1.32 28.48 52.18
C ALA A 38 0.83 29.09 50.86
N GLU A 39 0.19 30.25 50.98
CA GLU A 39 -0.07 31.16 49.87
C GLU A 39 1.27 31.60 49.27
N SER A 40 1.42 31.47 47.95
CA SER A 40 2.42 32.24 47.22
C SER A 40 1.88 32.66 45.86
N SER A 41 1.61 33.97 45.80
CA SER A 41 1.57 34.88 44.67
C SER A 41 1.71 34.31 43.25
N GLU A 42 0.67 34.58 42.46
CA GLU A 42 0.67 34.61 41.00
C GLU A 42 1.87 35.40 40.46
N LYS A 43 2.73 34.71 39.70
CA LYS A 43 3.47 35.33 38.60
C LYS A 43 3.01 34.68 37.31
N ASN A 44 2.28 35.46 36.52
CA ASN A 44 1.93 35.16 35.14
C ASN A 44 3.21 34.85 34.32
N ALA A 45 3.52 33.57 34.15
CA ALA A 45 4.32 33.11 33.04
C ALA A 45 3.36 32.92 31.85
N PRO A 46 3.63 33.48 30.66
CA PRO A 46 2.82 33.15 29.50
C PRO A 46 2.95 31.65 29.27
N SER A 47 1.83 30.93 29.42
CA SER A 47 1.74 29.54 29.00
C SER A 47 2.04 29.54 27.49
N ALA A 48 3.24 29.08 27.14
CA ALA A 48 3.50 28.63 25.79
C ALA A 48 2.55 27.45 25.58
N VAL A 49 1.36 27.73 25.05
CA VAL A 49 0.50 26.74 24.46
C VAL A 49 1.35 26.13 23.37
N SER A 50 1.98 25.00 23.66
CA SER A 50 2.60 24.17 22.66
C SER A 50 1.48 23.88 21.67
N ASN A 51 1.57 24.49 20.49
CA ASN A 51 0.76 24.11 19.34
C ASN A 51 1.16 22.68 18.99
N VAL A 52 0.64 21.69 19.73
CA VAL A 52 0.74 20.29 19.38
C VAL A 52 -0.06 20.20 18.08
N ARG A 53 0.65 20.20 16.95
CA ARG A 53 0.06 19.94 15.64
C ARG A 53 -0.57 18.56 15.74
N GLN A 54 -1.90 18.51 15.86
CA GLN A 54 -2.62 17.25 15.83
C GLN A 54 -2.54 16.70 14.41
N VAL A 55 -2.18 15.43 14.29
CA VAL A 55 -2.28 14.72 13.02
C VAL A 55 -3.72 14.82 12.51
N LYS A 56 -3.90 15.33 11.29
CA LYS A 56 -5.21 15.51 10.68
C LYS A 56 -5.20 14.94 9.26
N ALA A 57 -6.08 13.97 9.01
CA ALA A 57 -6.37 13.49 7.67
C ALA A 57 -7.60 14.22 7.10
N THR A 58 -7.64 14.45 5.78
CA THR A 58 -8.79 15.04 5.09
C THR A 58 -8.83 14.55 3.65
N SER A 59 -10.02 14.18 3.16
CA SER A 59 -10.21 13.81 1.75
C SER A 59 -9.76 14.92 0.80
N VAL A 60 -9.12 14.55 -0.30
CA VAL A 60 -8.66 15.48 -1.34
C VAL A 60 -9.26 15.06 -2.69
N PRO A 61 -10.57 15.32 -2.91
CA PRO A 61 -11.32 14.78 -4.04
C PRO A 61 -10.81 15.24 -5.41
N GLN A 62 -9.96 16.27 -5.47
CA GLN A 62 -9.36 16.71 -6.73
C GLN A 62 -8.49 15.62 -7.37
N TRP A 63 -7.84 14.77 -6.56
CA TRP A 63 -7.01 13.66 -7.06
C TRP A 63 -7.84 12.49 -7.61
N GLU A 64 -8.93 12.10 -6.94
CA GLU A 64 -9.85 11.08 -7.48
C GLU A 64 -10.53 11.58 -8.77
N GLN A 65 -10.88 12.86 -8.86
CA GLN A 65 -11.56 13.43 -10.04
C GLN A 65 -10.60 13.52 -11.24
N MET A 66 -9.30 13.72 -11.01
CA MET A 66 -8.29 13.61 -12.06
C MET A 66 -8.25 12.23 -12.71
N LEU A 67 -8.58 11.18 -11.94
CA LEU A 67 -8.63 9.79 -12.42
C LEU A 67 -10.02 9.40 -12.94
N MET A 68 -11.01 10.30 -13.00
CA MET A 68 -12.35 9.98 -13.44
C MET A 68 -12.50 10.17 -14.95
N HIS A 69 -12.70 9.07 -15.68
CA HIS A 69 -12.83 9.05 -17.14
C HIS A 69 -14.04 8.22 -17.57
N ASN A 70 -14.60 8.56 -18.74
CA ASN A 70 -15.74 7.86 -19.33
C ASN A 70 -15.37 7.11 -20.63
N SER A 71 -14.10 7.11 -21.03
CA SER A 71 -13.62 6.42 -22.23
C SER A 71 -12.16 6.02 -22.10
N GLY A 72 -11.81 4.84 -22.60
CA GLY A 72 -10.48 4.27 -22.48
C GLY A 72 -10.23 3.73 -21.08
N TRP A 73 -9.24 4.28 -20.37
CA TRP A 73 -8.94 3.90 -18.99
C TRP A 73 -10.03 4.44 -18.06
N LEU A 74 -10.78 3.58 -17.38
CA LEU A 74 -11.93 3.98 -16.54
C LEU A 74 -11.63 3.96 -15.03
N GLY A 75 -10.69 3.10 -14.62
CA GLY A 75 -10.37 2.85 -13.23
C GLY A 75 -9.39 1.69 -13.09
N ALA A 76 -8.67 1.63 -11.97
CA ALA A 76 -7.71 0.56 -11.70
C ALA A 76 -7.46 0.33 -10.21
N ASP A 77 -6.93 -0.85 -9.91
CA ASP A 77 -6.32 -1.19 -8.63
C ASP A 77 -4.84 -0.76 -8.55
N GLY A 78 -4.32 -0.73 -7.32
CA GLY A 78 -3.05 -0.11 -6.95
C GLY A 78 -3.09 1.40 -7.10
N ILE A 79 -1.93 2.01 -6.97
CA ILE A 79 -1.49 3.22 -7.68
C ILE A 79 -0.09 3.48 -7.17
N TYR A 80 0.89 3.11 -7.97
CA TYR A 80 2.28 3.32 -7.59
C TYR A 80 2.85 4.41 -8.47
N CYS A 81 3.82 5.15 -7.95
CA CYS A 81 4.43 6.19 -8.73
C CYS A 81 5.85 6.50 -8.30
N VAL A 82 6.62 7.03 -9.25
CA VAL A 82 7.92 7.65 -9.00
C VAL A 82 8.03 8.94 -9.80
N ALA A 83 8.74 9.93 -9.25
CA ALA A 83 9.18 11.06 -10.05
C ALA A 83 10.25 10.60 -11.04
N LEU A 84 10.22 11.05 -12.30
CA LEU A 84 11.22 10.68 -13.32
C LEU A 84 12.59 11.34 -13.12
N ASN A 85 12.73 12.22 -12.13
CA ASN A 85 14.02 12.67 -11.61
C ASN A 85 14.48 11.87 -10.38
N GLY A 86 13.66 10.92 -9.93
CA GLY A 86 13.85 10.05 -8.77
C GLY A 86 13.78 10.72 -7.41
N VAL A 87 13.33 11.98 -7.31
CA VAL A 87 13.22 12.69 -6.03
C VAL A 87 11.91 12.27 -5.33
N GLU A 88 12.02 11.57 -4.20
CA GLU A 88 10.88 11.02 -3.44
C GLU A 88 10.58 11.81 -2.15
N LYS A 89 10.68 13.14 -2.20
CA LYS A 89 10.54 14.04 -1.04
C LYS A 89 9.39 15.04 -1.21
N SER A 90 8.57 15.19 -0.17
CA SER A 90 7.48 16.17 -0.11
C SER A 90 7.95 17.59 -0.41
N GLY A 91 7.13 18.32 -1.17
CA GLY A 91 7.39 19.72 -1.53
C GLY A 91 8.47 19.94 -2.58
N GLN A 92 8.94 18.88 -3.25
CA GLN A 92 9.97 18.99 -4.29
C GLN A 92 9.43 18.90 -5.72
N ALA A 93 8.19 18.43 -5.92
CA ALA A 93 7.59 18.42 -7.24
C ALA A 93 7.26 19.84 -7.72
N THR A 94 7.55 20.11 -8.98
CA THR A 94 7.34 21.40 -9.65
C THR A 94 6.43 21.22 -10.87
N ALA A 95 6.13 22.32 -11.59
CA ALA A 95 5.36 22.23 -12.83
C ALA A 95 6.05 21.39 -13.92
N SER A 96 7.38 21.26 -13.88
CA SER A 96 8.16 20.43 -14.83
C SER A 96 8.38 18.99 -14.36
N THR A 97 7.98 18.65 -13.13
CA THR A 97 8.07 17.25 -12.65
C THR A 97 7.16 16.36 -13.49
N GLU A 98 7.72 15.30 -14.06
CA GLU A 98 6.97 14.23 -14.69
C GLU A 98 6.97 13.04 -13.73
N THR A 99 5.79 12.54 -13.41
CA THR A 99 5.58 11.37 -12.55
C THR A 99 5.15 10.20 -13.42
N PHE A 100 5.85 9.08 -13.30
CA PHE A 100 5.43 7.82 -13.90
C PHE A 100 4.58 7.05 -12.89
N LEU A 101 3.38 6.68 -13.32
CA LEU A 101 2.42 5.91 -12.54
C LEU A 101 2.27 4.51 -13.14
N TRP A 102 2.06 3.52 -12.30
CA TRP A 102 1.65 2.20 -12.74
C TRP A 102 0.57 1.63 -11.82
N PHE A 103 -0.27 0.80 -12.43
CA PHE A 103 -1.50 0.28 -11.86
C PHE A 103 -1.57 -1.23 -12.09
N SER A 104 -2.36 -1.90 -11.27
CA SER A 104 -2.69 -3.33 -11.42
C SER A 104 -3.98 -3.46 -12.24
N ASP A 105 -4.89 -4.36 -11.88
CA ASP A 105 -6.09 -4.62 -12.66
C ASP A 105 -6.81 -3.32 -13.05
N THR A 106 -7.02 -3.12 -14.34
CA THR A 106 -7.45 -1.86 -14.94
C THR A 106 -8.62 -2.13 -15.87
N ILE A 107 -9.68 -1.34 -15.73
CA ILE A 107 -10.84 -1.37 -16.61
C ILE A 107 -10.56 -0.48 -17.81
N ILE A 108 -10.67 -1.07 -19.00
CA ILE A 108 -10.65 -0.39 -20.29
C ILE A 108 -12.02 -0.49 -20.93
N GLY A 109 -12.67 0.63 -21.24
CA GLY A 109 -13.99 0.62 -21.87
C GLY A 109 -14.57 2.02 -22.03
N ASP A 110 -15.88 2.08 -22.22
CA ASP A 110 -16.63 3.32 -22.33
C ASP A 110 -17.80 3.35 -21.34
N ILE A 111 -18.11 4.54 -20.85
CA ILE A 111 -19.30 4.84 -20.04
C ILE A 111 -20.10 5.90 -20.80
N LYS A 112 -21.37 5.61 -21.07
CA LYS A 112 -22.29 6.55 -21.72
C LYS A 112 -23.46 6.82 -20.78
N GLY A 113 -23.68 8.11 -20.47
CA GLY A 113 -24.52 8.46 -19.33
C GLY A 113 -23.93 7.85 -18.07
N ASP A 114 -24.74 7.07 -17.35
CA ASP A 114 -24.34 6.39 -16.11
C ASP A 114 -24.09 4.89 -16.29
N SER A 115 -23.89 4.42 -17.53
CA SER A 115 -23.82 2.99 -17.84
C SER A 115 -22.51 2.59 -18.53
N LEU A 116 -21.81 1.63 -17.92
CA LEU A 116 -20.69 0.92 -18.53
C LEU A 116 -21.16 0.16 -19.77
N GLN A 117 -20.49 0.35 -20.89
CA GLN A 117 -20.81 -0.31 -22.16
C GLN A 117 -20.32 -1.76 -22.18
N ALA A 118 -21.00 -2.62 -22.95
CA ALA A 118 -20.84 -4.08 -22.87
C ALA A 118 -19.47 -4.64 -23.33
N ASP A 119 -18.67 -3.86 -24.06
CA ASP A 119 -17.38 -4.25 -24.65
C ASP A 119 -16.15 -3.87 -23.80
N TRP A 120 -16.38 -3.54 -22.53
CA TRP A 120 -15.32 -3.29 -21.56
C TRP A 120 -14.45 -4.52 -21.31
N GLN A 121 -13.20 -4.29 -20.94
CA GLN A 121 -12.17 -5.30 -20.69
C GLN A 121 -11.44 -4.99 -19.39
N MET A 122 -10.95 -6.02 -18.70
CA MET A 122 -10.05 -5.88 -17.56
C MET A 122 -8.67 -6.39 -17.96
N VAL A 123 -7.68 -5.50 -17.99
CA VAL A 123 -6.26 -5.85 -18.16
C VAL A 123 -5.60 -5.90 -16.79
N HIS A 124 -4.48 -6.61 -16.64
CA HIS A 124 -3.88 -6.85 -15.32
C HIS A 124 -2.93 -5.75 -14.84
N ASN A 125 -2.52 -4.87 -15.74
CA ASN A 125 -1.79 -3.67 -15.41
C ASN A 125 -1.84 -2.65 -16.54
N SER A 126 -1.73 -1.39 -16.15
CA SER A 126 -1.61 -0.24 -17.04
C SER A 126 -0.63 0.76 -16.45
N VAL A 127 -0.28 1.78 -17.22
CA VAL A 127 0.59 2.85 -16.73
C VAL A 127 0.04 4.22 -17.07
N GLY A 128 0.57 5.25 -16.43
CA GLY A 128 0.26 6.63 -16.76
C GLY A 128 1.43 7.58 -16.54
N TYR A 129 1.30 8.78 -17.08
CA TYR A 129 2.23 9.89 -16.86
C TYR A 129 1.46 11.11 -16.42
N LEU A 130 1.85 11.68 -15.29
CA LEU A 130 1.32 12.93 -14.75
C LEU A 130 2.38 14.02 -14.90
N GLN A 131 2.01 15.14 -15.50
CA GLN A 131 2.84 16.35 -15.55
C GLN A 131 2.45 17.33 -14.44
N GLY A 132 3.42 17.74 -13.64
CA GLY A 132 3.27 18.72 -12.56
C GLY A 132 3.10 18.08 -11.17
N SER A 133 2.76 18.93 -10.19
CA SER A 133 2.67 18.56 -8.76
C SER A 133 1.26 18.66 -8.19
N THR A 134 0.26 18.90 -9.03
CA THR A 134 -1.14 19.11 -8.64
C THR A 134 -2.06 18.27 -9.53
N PRO A 135 -3.21 17.82 -9.02
CA PRO A 135 -4.14 17.04 -9.81
C PRO A 135 -4.74 17.90 -10.93
N ASP A 136 -4.61 17.45 -12.17
CA ASP A 136 -5.16 18.09 -13.36
C ASP A 136 -5.50 17.01 -14.42
N PRO A 137 -6.79 16.77 -14.72
CA PRO A 137 -7.20 15.77 -15.72
C PRO A 137 -6.58 15.98 -17.10
N LYS A 138 -6.15 17.20 -17.43
CA LYS A 138 -5.52 17.52 -18.73
C LYS A 138 -4.03 17.18 -18.77
N LYS A 139 -3.42 16.88 -17.62
CA LYS A 139 -1.97 16.63 -17.47
C LYS A 139 -1.65 15.18 -17.13
N ILE A 140 -2.64 14.31 -17.07
CA ILE A 140 -2.45 12.87 -16.93
C ILE A 140 -2.82 12.15 -18.23
N LYS A 141 -2.02 11.16 -18.61
CA LYS A 141 -2.30 10.28 -19.76
C LYS A 141 -2.05 8.84 -19.36
N PHE A 142 -2.98 7.96 -19.72
CA PHE A 142 -2.92 6.52 -19.44
C PHE A 142 -2.56 5.74 -20.70
N HIS A 143 -1.86 4.63 -20.50
CA HIS A 143 -1.35 3.77 -21.56
C HIS A 143 -1.54 2.30 -21.17
N TRP A 144 -2.04 1.52 -22.12
CA TRP A 144 -2.12 0.06 -22.10
C TRP A 144 -1.71 -0.44 -23.50
N ARG A 145 -1.43 -1.74 -23.61
CA ARG A 145 -1.12 -2.35 -24.92
C ARG A 145 -2.41 -2.72 -25.65
N LYS A 146 -2.29 -2.97 -26.95
CA LYS A 146 -3.30 -3.68 -27.71
C LYS A 146 -2.71 -4.96 -28.28
N ASP A 147 -3.49 -6.03 -28.29
CA ASP A 147 -3.10 -7.28 -28.96
C ASP A 147 -3.25 -7.16 -30.48
N GLU A 148 -2.89 -8.22 -31.21
CA GLU A 148 -2.99 -8.26 -32.68
C GLU A 148 -4.42 -8.08 -33.22
N LYS A 149 -5.44 -8.31 -32.37
CA LYS A 149 -6.87 -8.13 -32.69
C LYS A 149 -7.39 -6.77 -32.27
N GLY A 150 -6.52 -5.88 -31.76
CA GLY A 150 -6.88 -4.55 -31.27
C GLY A 150 -7.55 -4.53 -29.90
N LYS A 151 -7.64 -5.67 -29.19
CA LYS A 151 -8.17 -5.77 -27.83
C LYS A 151 -7.18 -5.22 -26.81
N ALA A 152 -7.67 -4.78 -25.67
CA ALA A 152 -6.82 -4.26 -24.61
C ALA A 152 -5.94 -5.38 -24.04
N ALA A 153 -4.66 -5.09 -23.83
CA ALA A 153 -3.70 -6.00 -23.23
C ALA A 153 -2.90 -5.28 -22.13
N SER A 154 -2.45 -6.05 -21.15
CA SER A 154 -1.61 -5.56 -20.05
C SER A 154 -0.32 -4.92 -20.58
N MET A 155 0.17 -3.90 -19.89
CA MET A 155 1.44 -3.26 -20.26
C MET A 155 2.63 -4.23 -20.12
N PHE A 156 2.65 -4.99 -19.01
CA PHE A 156 3.66 -5.98 -18.67
C PHE A 156 3.01 -7.35 -18.48
N GLU A 157 3.55 -8.35 -19.17
CA GLU A 157 3.13 -9.76 -19.08
C GLU A 157 4.31 -10.61 -18.59
N PRO A 158 4.09 -11.66 -17.77
CA PRO A 158 5.19 -12.48 -17.25
C PRO A 158 5.95 -13.24 -18.33
N HIS A 159 7.26 -12.97 -18.43
CA HIS A 159 8.18 -13.63 -19.37
C HIS A 159 9.49 -14.10 -18.70
N THR A 160 9.48 -14.31 -17.38
CA THR A 160 10.63 -14.86 -16.65
C THR A 160 10.70 -16.39 -16.73
N PRO A 161 11.88 -17.01 -16.50
CA PRO A 161 12.03 -18.47 -16.52
C PRO A 161 11.05 -19.23 -15.60
N LYS A 162 10.66 -18.68 -14.45
CA LYS A 162 9.67 -19.32 -13.57
C LYS A 162 8.21 -19.06 -13.97
N ALA A 163 7.93 -18.13 -14.89
CA ALA A 163 6.56 -17.80 -15.29
C ALA A 163 5.88 -19.01 -15.94
N GLN A 164 4.58 -19.18 -15.67
CA GLN A 164 3.76 -20.26 -16.22
C GLN A 164 2.66 -19.70 -17.12
N PRO A 165 2.14 -20.48 -18.08
CA PRO A 165 0.97 -20.08 -18.85
C PRO A 165 -0.22 -19.71 -17.95
N GLY A 166 -0.84 -18.55 -18.21
CA GLY A 166 -1.94 -18.02 -17.42
C GLY A 166 -1.52 -17.19 -16.20
N ASP A 167 -0.23 -17.12 -15.88
CA ASP A 167 0.27 -16.15 -14.91
C ASP A 167 0.07 -14.73 -15.46
N TYR A 168 -0.30 -13.80 -14.58
CA TYR A 168 -0.33 -12.36 -14.87
C TYR A 168 0.40 -11.57 -13.79
N TYR A 169 0.66 -10.29 -14.05
CA TYR A 169 1.26 -9.39 -13.07
C TYR A 169 0.24 -8.43 -12.48
N TRP A 170 0.14 -8.47 -11.15
CA TRP A 170 -0.17 -7.28 -10.37
C TRP A 170 1.13 -6.57 -10.03
N LEU A 171 1.16 -5.27 -10.21
CA LEU A 171 2.35 -4.49 -9.95
C LEU A 171 2.39 -4.10 -8.48
N GLY A 172 3.58 -4.18 -7.89
CA GLY A 172 3.92 -3.74 -6.55
C GLY A 172 4.70 -2.43 -6.59
N ASP A 173 5.34 -2.10 -5.47
CA ASP A 173 6.10 -0.85 -5.37
C ASP A 173 7.39 -0.88 -6.18
N GLY A 174 8.03 0.27 -6.29
CA GLY A 174 9.19 0.45 -7.14
C GLY A 174 9.98 1.70 -6.78
N PHE A 175 11.07 1.92 -7.50
CA PHE A 175 11.87 3.12 -7.32
C PHE A 175 12.66 3.47 -8.57
N PHE A 176 13.02 4.74 -8.66
CA PHE A 176 13.97 5.25 -9.64
C PHE A 176 15.40 5.11 -9.11
N ASN A 177 16.27 4.42 -9.85
CA ASN A 177 17.63 4.14 -9.41
C ASN A 177 18.68 5.03 -10.11
N HIS A 178 19.16 6.07 -9.41
CA HIS A 178 20.18 6.97 -9.95
C HIS A 178 21.52 6.28 -10.26
N GLN A 179 21.87 5.18 -9.59
CA GLN A 179 23.14 4.47 -9.78
C GLN A 179 23.10 3.42 -10.91
N LYS A 180 21.91 3.03 -11.38
CA LYS A 180 21.70 2.07 -12.47
C LYS A 180 21.22 2.78 -13.73
N ASP A 181 21.95 3.80 -14.16
CA ASP A 181 21.59 4.64 -15.32
C ASP A 181 20.11 5.05 -15.30
N SER A 182 19.61 5.53 -14.15
CA SER A 182 18.21 5.96 -14.01
C SER A 182 17.15 4.90 -14.37
N THR A 183 17.49 3.61 -14.25
CA THR A 183 16.55 2.50 -14.41
C THR A 183 15.47 2.58 -13.35
N ILE A 184 14.21 2.41 -13.75
CA ILE A 184 13.08 2.25 -12.83
C ILE A 184 12.88 0.76 -12.59
N TYR A 185 12.86 0.38 -11.32
CA TYR A 185 12.59 -0.98 -10.88
C TYR A 185 11.17 -1.08 -10.34
N ILE A 186 10.41 -2.05 -10.81
CA ILE A 186 9.03 -2.34 -10.35
C ILE A 186 8.99 -3.78 -9.88
N LEU A 187 8.62 -4.00 -8.62
CA LEU A 187 8.31 -5.34 -8.12
C LEU A 187 6.98 -5.77 -8.74
N ALA A 188 6.89 -6.98 -9.26
CA ALA A 188 5.70 -7.48 -9.94
C ALA A 188 5.29 -8.82 -9.32
N TYR A 189 4.14 -8.85 -8.65
CA TYR A 189 3.56 -10.06 -8.09
C TYR A 189 3.02 -10.91 -9.23
N ARG A 190 3.52 -12.13 -9.33
CA ARG A 190 3.03 -13.11 -10.29
C ARG A 190 1.81 -13.79 -9.70
N ILE A 191 0.66 -13.61 -10.34
CA ILE A 191 -0.64 -14.04 -9.85
C ILE A 191 -1.19 -15.13 -10.77
N LYS A 192 -1.89 -16.10 -10.18
CA LYS A 192 -2.75 -17.05 -10.87
C LYS A 192 -4.20 -16.85 -10.47
N SER A 193 -5.09 -16.91 -11.45
CA SER A 193 -6.53 -17.03 -11.18
C SER A 193 -6.83 -18.40 -10.59
N LEU A 194 -7.62 -18.42 -9.51
CA LEU A 194 -8.15 -19.62 -8.89
C LEU A 194 -9.66 -19.66 -9.08
N PRO A 195 -10.24 -20.73 -9.66
CA PRO A 195 -11.68 -20.83 -9.78
C PRO A 195 -12.36 -20.89 -8.40
N GLY A 196 -13.33 -19.99 -8.16
CA GLY A 196 -14.15 -19.96 -6.95
C GLY A 196 -13.50 -19.28 -5.74
N GLY A 197 -14.30 -19.11 -4.67
CA GLY A 197 -13.89 -18.40 -3.45
C GLY A 197 -14.17 -16.88 -3.50
N VAL A 198 -14.02 -16.21 -2.35
CA VAL A 198 -14.21 -14.75 -2.23
C VAL A 198 -13.02 -13.98 -2.85
N TYR A 199 -11.83 -14.57 -2.80
CA TYR A 199 -10.62 -14.05 -3.44
C TYR A 199 -10.11 -15.11 -4.44
N PRO A 200 -10.53 -15.05 -5.71
CA PRO A 200 -10.29 -16.09 -6.71
C PRO A 200 -8.88 -15.97 -7.34
N PHE A 201 -7.85 -15.80 -6.52
CA PHE A 201 -6.48 -15.63 -6.98
C PHE A 201 -5.45 -16.11 -5.94
N GLU A 202 -4.25 -16.41 -6.41
CA GLU A 202 -3.07 -16.59 -5.56
C GLU A 202 -1.83 -15.90 -6.14
N ASP A 203 -1.06 -15.27 -5.26
CA ASP A 203 0.32 -14.90 -5.49
C ASP A 203 1.21 -16.16 -5.49
N VAL A 204 1.96 -16.36 -6.57
CA VAL A 204 2.85 -17.51 -6.81
C VAL A 204 4.31 -17.14 -6.96
N GLY A 205 4.63 -15.84 -6.92
CA GLY A 205 5.99 -15.35 -7.04
C GLY A 205 6.09 -13.83 -7.03
N VAL A 206 7.32 -13.34 -6.94
CA VAL A 206 7.67 -11.93 -7.17
C VAL A 206 8.73 -11.91 -8.26
N SER A 207 8.44 -11.18 -9.33
CA SER A 207 9.39 -10.83 -10.39
C SER A 207 9.85 -9.39 -10.20
N LEU A 208 10.95 -9.02 -10.84
CA LEU A 208 11.43 -7.65 -10.91
C LEU A 208 11.43 -7.20 -12.37
N ILE A 209 10.76 -6.10 -12.65
CA ILE A 209 10.76 -5.44 -13.97
C ILE A 209 11.75 -4.27 -13.90
N ALA A 210 12.70 -4.24 -14.82
CA ALA A 210 13.65 -3.15 -14.98
C ALA A 210 13.32 -2.38 -16.25
N VAL A 211 12.84 -1.15 -16.09
CA VAL A 211 12.50 -0.21 -17.18
C VAL A 211 13.69 0.73 -17.40
N PRO A 212 14.39 0.64 -18.54
CA PRO A 212 15.53 1.50 -18.82
C PRO A 212 15.15 2.98 -18.85
N LYS A 213 16.14 3.84 -18.60
CA LYS A 213 15.98 5.30 -18.67
C LYS A 213 15.43 5.73 -20.02
N GLY A 214 14.48 6.65 -19.97
CA GLY A 214 13.87 7.22 -21.17
C GLY A 214 12.91 6.28 -21.89
N SER A 215 12.81 5.01 -21.49
CA SER A 215 11.80 4.11 -22.05
C SER A 215 10.39 4.66 -21.81
N ARG A 216 9.53 4.41 -22.78
CA ARG A 216 8.12 4.81 -22.79
C ARG A 216 7.26 3.64 -23.28
N PRO A 217 5.94 3.64 -22.99
CA PRO A 217 5.02 2.63 -23.51
C PRO A 217 5.17 2.43 -25.02
N PRO A 218 5.17 1.17 -25.50
CA PRO A 218 4.85 -0.07 -24.78
C PRO A 218 6.05 -0.76 -24.10
N PHE A 219 7.15 -0.04 -23.84
CA PHE A 219 8.35 -0.52 -23.15
C PHE A 219 9.00 -1.76 -23.78
N THR A 220 9.27 -1.75 -25.08
CA THR A 220 9.81 -2.91 -25.81
C THR A 220 11.21 -3.38 -25.35
N ASN A 221 11.91 -2.61 -24.52
CA ASN A 221 13.26 -2.88 -24.05
C ASN A 221 13.36 -3.10 -22.52
N HIS A 222 12.24 -3.28 -21.82
CA HIS A 222 12.28 -3.64 -20.41
C HIS A 222 12.88 -5.05 -20.22
N ARG A 223 13.47 -5.29 -19.05
CA ARG A 223 13.90 -6.63 -18.64
C ARG A 223 13.02 -7.12 -17.50
N GLN A 224 12.90 -8.44 -17.39
CA GLN A 224 12.26 -9.09 -16.26
C GLN A 224 13.20 -10.12 -15.66
N MET A 225 13.15 -10.31 -14.34
CA MET A 225 13.93 -11.33 -13.65
C MET A 225 13.13 -11.97 -12.52
N ASP A 226 13.36 -13.26 -12.31
CA ASP A 226 12.86 -13.96 -11.13
C ASP A 226 13.60 -13.48 -9.87
N THR A 227 12.90 -13.41 -8.75
CA THR A 227 13.49 -12.98 -7.47
C THR A 227 13.33 -14.07 -6.39
N PRO A 228 14.14 -14.04 -5.32
CA PRO A 228 13.94 -14.87 -4.13
C PRO A 228 13.00 -14.20 -3.10
N LEU A 229 12.23 -13.19 -3.50
CA LEU A 229 11.42 -12.34 -2.61
C LEU A 229 10.04 -12.92 -2.26
N PHE A 230 9.78 -14.15 -2.68
CA PHE A 230 8.57 -14.91 -2.40
C PHE A 230 8.95 -16.30 -1.90
N PHE A 231 8.54 -16.66 -0.69
CA PHE A 231 8.84 -17.96 -0.09
C PHE A 231 7.86 -18.30 1.04
N LYS A 232 7.95 -19.53 1.56
CA LYS A 232 7.23 -19.95 2.78
C LYS A 232 8.13 -19.75 3.99
N ASP A 233 7.61 -19.13 5.04
CA ASP A 233 8.33 -18.95 6.30
C ASP A 233 8.70 -20.31 6.92
N SER A 234 9.96 -20.44 7.36
CA SER A 234 10.51 -21.71 7.87
C SER A 234 9.91 -22.11 9.21
N ASN A 235 9.31 -21.18 9.95
CA ASN A 235 8.66 -21.43 11.23
C ASN A 235 7.15 -21.65 11.06
N GLY A 236 6.67 -21.88 9.82
CA GLY A 236 5.27 -22.19 9.54
C GLY A 236 4.31 -21.01 9.66
N LYS A 237 4.82 -19.76 9.65
CA LYS A 237 3.96 -18.56 9.72
C LYS A 237 3.21 -18.25 8.42
N GLY A 238 3.39 -19.03 7.37
CA GLY A 238 2.72 -18.84 6.07
C GLY A 238 3.65 -18.24 5.01
N LYS A 239 3.06 -17.62 3.99
CA LYS A 239 3.80 -17.00 2.87
C LYS A 239 4.50 -15.72 3.32
N VAL A 240 5.66 -15.45 2.73
CA VAL A 240 6.40 -14.20 2.84
C VAL A 240 6.53 -13.59 1.45
N VAL A 241 6.18 -12.32 1.33
CA VAL A 241 6.18 -11.58 0.07
C VAL A 241 6.80 -10.21 0.30
N PHE A 242 7.95 -9.94 -0.32
CA PHE A 242 8.56 -8.60 -0.34
C PHE A 242 8.10 -7.80 -1.57
N GLY A 243 8.16 -6.47 -1.46
CA GLY A 243 7.75 -5.52 -2.51
C GLY A 243 6.53 -4.68 -2.16
N VAL A 244 5.98 -4.81 -0.93
CA VAL A 244 4.76 -4.09 -0.50
C VAL A 244 4.98 -2.58 -0.31
N ALA A 245 6.23 -2.19 -0.08
CA ALA A 245 6.71 -0.81 -0.13
C ALA A 245 8.22 -0.77 -0.39
N VAL A 246 8.69 0.30 -1.02
CA VAL A 246 10.11 0.58 -1.26
C VAL A 246 10.46 1.98 -0.74
N LEU A 247 11.58 2.10 -0.03
CA LEU A 247 12.12 3.36 0.49
C LEU A 247 13.56 3.52 0.02
N ALA A 248 13.80 4.45 -0.90
CA ALA A 248 15.14 4.79 -1.36
C ALA A 248 15.82 5.76 -0.39
N ASN A 249 16.84 5.29 0.36
CA ASN A 249 17.63 6.12 1.26
C ASN A 249 18.94 6.59 0.61
N THR A 250 18.80 7.25 -0.55
CA THR A 250 19.93 7.67 -1.39
C THR A 250 20.01 9.19 -1.52
N VAL A 251 21.19 9.68 -1.92
CA VAL A 251 21.39 11.11 -2.21
C VAL A 251 20.47 11.57 -3.34
N GLY A 252 20.35 10.75 -4.41
CA GLY A 252 19.51 11.07 -5.57
C GLY A 252 18.02 11.16 -5.22
N ALA A 253 17.53 10.32 -4.31
CA ALA A 253 16.16 10.39 -3.80
C ALA A 253 15.90 11.60 -2.89
N LYS A 254 16.94 12.39 -2.57
CA LYS A 254 16.94 13.46 -1.56
C LYS A 254 16.47 12.99 -0.18
N ALA A 255 16.84 11.76 0.19
CA ALA A 255 16.60 11.26 1.54
C ALA A 255 17.32 12.15 2.57
N PRO A 256 16.77 12.33 3.79
CA PRO A 256 17.32 13.25 4.79
C PRO A 256 18.67 12.79 5.36
N LYS A 257 18.89 11.46 5.49
CA LYS A 257 20.10 10.84 6.02
C LYS A 257 20.51 9.66 5.14
N PRO A 258 20.99 9.93 3.90
CA PRO A 258 21.22 8.91 2.90
C PRO A 258 22.35 7.97 3.32
N ASP A 259 22.11 6.67 3.23
CA ASP A 259 23.08 5.59 3.50
C ASP A 259 23.39 4.73 2.26
N GLY A 260 22.79 5.08 1.11
CA GLY A 260 22.97 4.40 -0.18
C GLY A 260 22.16 3.10 -0.31
N TYR A 261 21.34 2.77 0.69
CA TYR A 261 20.49 1.58 0.64
C TYR A 261 19.11 1.88 0.08
N ILE A 262 18.58 0.89 -0.62
CA ILE A 262 17.16 0.74 -0.92
C ILE A 262 16.59 -0.23 0.10
N TYR A 263 15.59 0.23 0.85
CA TYR A 263 14.85 -0.60 1.80
C TYR A 263 13.61 -1.15 1.10
N VAL A 264 13.42 -2.46 1.16
CA VAL A 264 12.30 -3.17 0.54
C VAL A 264 11.53 -3.88 1.63
N TYR A 265 10.27 -3.49 1.81
CA TYR A 265 9.40 -4.04 2.84
C TYR A 265 8.64 -5.25 2.31
N GLY A 266 8.32 -6.17 3.21
CA GLY A 266 7.53 -7.36 2.91
C GLY A 266 6.54 -7.71 4.01
N VAL A 267 5.60 -8.60 3.69
CA VAL A 267 4.62 -9.12 4.64
C VAL A 267 4.81 -10.61 4.86
N ARG A 268 4.63 -11.05 6.10
CA ARG A 268 4.64 -12.47 6.47
C ARG A 268 3.32 -12.89 7.11
N GLY A 269 2.74 -13.94 6.55
CA GLY A 269 1.64 -14.70 7.14
C GLY A 269 0.32 -13.95 7.28
N ASP A 270 -0.64 -14.61 7.90
CA ASP A 270 -2.01 -14.10 8.06
C ASP A 270 -2.09 -12.92 9.03
N LYS A 271 -1.12 -12.81 9.95
CA LYS A 271 -0.99 -11.66 10.85
C LYS A 271 -0.46 -10.40 10.14
N LYS A 272 -0.04 -10.52 8.88
CA LYS A 272 0.54 -9.42 8.09
C LYS A 272 1.69 -8.75 8.85
N GLU A 273 2.66 -9.56 9.28
CA GLU A 273 3.86 -9.06 9.95
C GLU A 273 4.73 -8.30 8.93
N LEU A 274 5.08 -7.05 9.22
CA LEU A 274 5.95 -6.24 8.37
C LEU A 274 7.40 -6.65 8.57
N LEU A 275 8.09 -6.98 7.49
CA LEU A 275 9.52 -7.28 7.42
C LEU A 275 10.25 -6.22 6.60
N VAL A 276 11.57 -6.11 6.74
CA VAL A 276 12.38 -5.25 5.89
C VAL A 276 13.69 -5.92 5.46
N ALA A 277 14.01 -5.74 4.19
CA ALA A 277 15.31 -6.02 3.60
C ALA A 277 15.96 -4.71 3.14
N ARG A 278 17.27 -4.72 2.95
CA ARG A 278 18.00 -3.64 2.31
C ARG A 278 19.08 -4.16 1.36
N VAL A 279 19.39 -3.36 0.35
CA VAL A 279 20.51 -3.60 -0.58
C VAL A 279 21.05 -2.25 -1.05
N GLN A 280 22.36 -2.17 -1.33
CA GLN A 280 22.93 -0.97 -1.95
C GLN A 280 22.31 -0.78 -3.34
N ASP A 281 21.95 0.45 -3.70
CA ASP A 281 21.28 0.78 -4.96
C ASP A 281 22.00 0.25 -6.22
N LYS A 282 23.33 0.30 -6.26
CA LYS A 282 24.18 -0.26 -7.32
C LYS A 282 24.18 -1.80 -7.40
N ALA A 283 23.72 -2.47 -6.36
CA ALA A 283 23.68 -3.93 -6.25
C ALA A 283 22.25 -4.49 -6.22
N PHE A 284 21.24 -3.67 -6.58
CA PHE A 284 19.83 -4.04 -6.42
C PHE A 284 19.45 -5.37 -7.09
N GLU A 285 20.01 -5.66 -8.27
CA GLU A 285 19.77 -6.91 -9.02
C GLU A 285 20.59 -8.11 -8.50
N ASP A 286 21.58 -7.89 -7.62
CA ASP A 286 22.39 -8.95 -7.02
C ASP A 286 21.79 -9.36 -5.66
N PHE A 287 20.91 -10.36 -5.70
CA PHE A 287 20.22 -10.86 -4.51
C PHE A 287 21.14 -11.45 -3.44
N SER A 288 22.41 -11.76 -3.74
CA SER A 288 23.39 -12.18 -2.73
C SER A 288 23.84 -11.02 -1.81
N GLN A 289 23.67 -9.78 -2.26
CA GLN A 289 24.02 -8.57 -1.51
C GLN A 289 22.88 -8.07 -0.62
N TRP A 290 21.69 -8.66 -0.74
CA TRP A 290 20.56 -8.29 0.10
C TRP A 290 20.80 -8.70 1.54
N ARG A 291 20.34 -7.85 2.46
CA ARG A 291 20.38 -8.10 3.89
C ARG A 291 19.01 -7.94 4.50
N TYR A 292 18.68 -8.79 5.46
CA TYR A 292 17.39 -8.86 6.13
C TYR A 292 17.55 -8.50 7.60
N TRP A 293 16.63 -7.69 8.11
CA TRP A 293 16.68 -7.24 9.50
C TRP A 293 16.22 -8.36 10.45
N ASP A 294 17.10 -8.80 11.35
CA ASP A 294 16.81 -9.88 12.30
C ASP A 294 16.24 -9.39 13.65
N GLY A 295 16.01 -8.08 13.79
CA GLY A 295 15.59 -7.43 15.04
C GLY A 295 16.73 -6.71 15.76
N SER A 296 17.98 -7.02 15.42
CA SER A 296 19.19 -6.45 16.03
C SER A 296 20.27 -6.08 15.02
N SER A 297 20.36 -6.82 13.91
CA SER A 297 21.41 -6.71 12.91
C SER A 297 20.89 -7.03 11.51
N TRP A 298 21.74 -6.79 10.50
CA TRP A 298 21.46 -7.05 9.09
C TRP A 298 22.17 -8.33 8.64
N GLY A 299 21.42 -9.42 8.50
CA GLY A 299 21.93 -10.75 8.10
C GLY A 299 21.62 -11.12 6.65
N THR A 300 22.18 -12.22 6.16
CA THR A 300 21.91 -12.75 4.80
C THR A 300 20.74 -13.73 4.74
N ASP A 301 20.34 -14.28 5.88
CA ASP A 301 19.29 -15.30 5.98
C ASP A 301 17.92 -14.65 6.12
N VAL A 302 17.12 -14.73 5.06
CA VAL A 302 15.76 -14.17 5.01
C VAL A 302 14.82 -14.81 6.04
N HIS A 303 15.06 -16.06 6.43
CA HIS A 303 14.22 -16.77 7.39
C HIS A 303 14.39 -16.26 8.83
N LYS A 304 15.45 -15.49 9.10
CA LYS A 304 15.67 -14.81 10.38
C LYS A 304 15.01 -13.43 10.47
N ALA A 305 14.34 -12.97 9.41
CA ALA A 305 13.71 -11.65 9.40
C ALA A 305 12.69 -11.49 10.55
N ALA A 306 12.90 -10.46 11.37
CA ALA A 306 12.03 -10.12 12.47
C ALA A 306 10.91 -9.18 12.04
N ALA A 307 9.75 -9.34 12.68
CA ALA A 307 8.61 -8.45 12.46
C ALA A 307 8.88 -7.08 13.08
N LEU A 308 8.68 -6.02 12.30
CA LEU A 308 8.75 -4.62 12.74
C LEU A 308 7.45 -4.18 13.41
N THR A 309 6.33 -4.68 12.89
CA THR A 309 4.95 -4.44 13.32
C THR A 309 4.06 -5.53 12.68
N SER A 310 2.73 -5.46 12.87
CA SER A 310 1.78 -6.37 12.24
C SER A 310 0.51 -5.65 11.80
N ARG A 311 -0.41 -6.38 11.14
CA ARG A 311 -1.71 -5.88 10.66
C ARG A 311 -1.62 -4.79 9.59
N VAL A 312 -0.56 -4.83 8.76
CA VAL A 312 -0.40 -3.95 7.59
C VAL A 312 -1.15 -4.48 6.37
N SER A 313 -1.28 -3.66 5.32
CA SER A 313 -1.80 -4.05 4.00
C SER A 313 -0.72 -4.57 3.07
N ASN A 314 -1.11 -5.24 1.98
CA ASN A 314 -0.18 -5.78 0.97
C ASN A 314 0.38 -4.70 0.02
N GLU A 315 -0.24 -3.52 0.02
CA GLU A 315 0.30 -2.29 -0.53
C GLU A 315 0.25 -1.23 0.56
N MET A 316 1.39 -0.60 0.80
CA MET A 316 1.55 0.40 1.85
C MET A 316 2.54 1.48 1.43
N GLY A 317 2.63 2.54 2.23
CA GLY A 317 3.64 3.58 2.07
C GLY A 317 4.67 3.53 3.20
N VAL A 318 5.94 3.76 2.88
CA VAL A 318 6.95 4.17 3.86
C VAL A 318 7.71 5.34 3.26
N SER A 319 7.75 6.46 3.98
CA SER A 319 8.42 7.68 3.51
C SER A 319 9.20 8.35 4.64
N PHE A 320 10.21 9.14 4.30
CA PHE A 320 10.97 9.89 5.30
C PHE A 320 10.22 11.10 5.82
N MET A 321 10.32 11.33 7.12
CA MET A 321 10.05 12.61 7.77
C MET A 321 11.29 13.52 7.66
N GLU A 322 11.12 14.83 7.84
CA GLU A 322 12.22 15.80 7.72
C GLU A 322 13.37 15.53 8.69
N ASP A 323 13.08 14.99 9.88
CA ASP A 323 14.07 14.67 10.92
C ASP A 323 14.81 13.33 10.71
N GLY A 324 14.46 12.59 9.65
CA GLY A 324 15.04 11.30 9.30
C GLY A 324 14.34 10.08 9.90
N ARG A 325 13.27 10.27 10.68
CA ARG A 325 12.34 9.17 11.00
C ARG A 325 11.59 8.73 9.75
N VAL A 326 10.91 7.59 9.83
CA VAL A 326 10.01 7.12 8.77
C VAL A 326 8.56 7.18 9.20
N LEU A 327 7.68 7.46 8.26
CA LEU A 327 6.23 7.39 8.41
C LEU A 327 5.71 6.29 7.50
N ALA A 328 5.15 5.24 8.12
CA ALA A 328 4.43 4.18 7.42
C ALA A 328 2.94 4.50 7.37
N SER A 329 2.30 4.30 6.22
CA SER A 329 0.84 4.38 6.03
C SER A 329 0.34 3.08 5.44
N TYR A 330 -0.81 2.58 5.90
CA TYR A 330 -1.38 1.32 5.42
C TYR A 330 -2.86 1.21 5.81
N GLN A 331 -3.59 0.33 5.12
CA GLN A 331 -4.92 -0.07 5.57
C GLN A 331 -4.75 -1.06 6.73
N LEU A 332 -5.36 -0.79 7.87
CA LEU A 332 -5.28 -1.68 9.03
C LEU A 332 -5.99 -3.00 8.70
N ASP A 333 -5.38 -4.15 9.04
CA ASP A 333 -5.96 -5.48 8.81
C ASP A 333 -6.16 -5.86 7.32
N THR A 334 -5.38 -5.26 6.41
CA THR A 334 -5.44 -5.46 4.94
C THR A 334 -6.70 -4.87 4.30
N ASN A 335 -7.89 -5.33 4.68
CA ASN A 335 -9.18 -4.89 4.16
C ASN A 335 -10.03 -4.39 5.33
N SER A 336 -10.22 -3.09 5.43
CA SER A 336 -10.87 -2.41 6.56
C SER A 336 -11.14 -0.97 6.17
N PRO A 337 -12.16 -0.29 6.73
CA PRO A 337 -12.31 1.14 6.48
C PRO A 337 -11.24 2.01 7.17
N THR A 338 -10.37 1.44 7.99
CA THR A 338 -9.41 2.21 8.80
C THR A 338 -8.06 2.39 8.11
N VAL A 339 -7.71 3.63 7.78
CA VAL A 339 -6.34 4.02 7.43
C VAL A 339 -5.54 4.33 8.70
N ALA A 340 -4.36 3.74 8.81
CA ALA A 340 -3.46 3.93 9.96
C ALA A 340 -2.08 4.44 9.52
N ILE A 341 -1.40 5.08 10.47
CA ILE A 341 0.01 5.44 10.34
C ILE A 341 0.82 4.93 11.54
N GLN A 342 2.11 4.67 11.32
CA GLN A 342 3.10 4.41 12.36
C GLN A 342 4.38 5.19 12.08
N THR A 343 4.96 5.80 13.11
CA THR A 343 6.29 6.42 13.02
C THR A 343 7.35 5.41 13.45
N GLY A 344 8.37 5.21 12.62
CA GLY A 344 9.57 4.43 12.93
C GLY A 344 10.77 5.33 13.19
N GLN A 345 11.60 4.99 14.19
CA GLN A 345 12.82 5.77 14.48
C GLN A 345 13.85 5.72 13.34
N THR A 346 13.89 4.59 12.62
CA THR A 346 14.71 4.34 11.43
C THR A 346 13.88 3.54 10.42
N PRO A 347 14.36 3.29 9.19
CA PRO A 347 13.67 2.39 8.25
C PRO A 347 13.36 0.99 8.82
N ALA A 348 14.15 0.48 9.76
CA ALA A 348 13.92 -0.79 10.45
C ALA A 348 13.23 -0.61 11.83
N GLY A 349 12.72 0.58 12.13
CA GLY A 349 12.09 0.89 13.41
C GLY A 349 13.08 1.28 14.53
N PRO A 350 12.71 1.07 15.80
CA PRO A 350 11.42 0.54 16.25
C PRO A 350 10.25 1.44 15.82
N PHE A 351 9.11 0.81 15.49
CA PHE A 351 7.86 1.50 15.16
C PHE A 351 7.03 1.75 16.40
N GLN A 352 6.46 2.96 16.50
CA GLN A 352 5.50 3.34 17.54
C GLN A 352 4.14 2.67 17.29
N PRO A 353 3.25 2.59 18.30
CA PRO A 353 1.90 2.06 18.11
C PRO A 353 1.13 2.74 16.96
N ALA A 354 0.31 1.97 16.27
CA ALA A 354 -0.50 2.45 15.16
C ALA A 354 -1.50 3.52 15.60
N LYS A 355 -1.52 4.64 14.88
CA LYS A 355 -2.53 5.69 15.02
C LYS A 355 -3.51 5.59 13.86
N LYS A 356 -4.79 5.37 14.17
CA LYS A 356 -5.88 5.47 13.20
C LYS A 356 -6.08 6.95 12.86
N ILE A 357 -6.12 7.27 11.58
CA ILE A 357 -6.16 8.67 11.13
C ILE A 357 -7.35 9.00 10.25
N PHE A 358 -7.94 8.01 9.59
CA PHE A 358 -9.03 8.22 8.66
C PHE A 358 -9.89 6.96 8.55
N GLU A 359 -11.19 7.18 8.36
CA GLU A 359 -12.17 6.14 8.08
C GLU A 359 -12.72 6.38 6.67
N THR A 360 -12.58 5.40 5.79
CA THR A 360 -12.95 5.53 4.38
C THR A 360 -14.49 5.52 4.23
N PRO A 361 -15.11 6.58 3.70
CA PRO A 361 -16.56 6.67 3.63
C PRO A 361 -17.22 5.71 2.62
N GLU A 362 -16.46 5.19 1.65
CA GLU A 362 -17.00 4.42 0.52
C GLU A 362 -17.62 3.09 0.97
N VAL A 363 -17.22 2.54 2.11
CA VAL A 363 -17.86 1.34 2.69
C VAL A 363 -19.32 1.56 3.11
N TYR A 364 -19.77 2.82 3.12
CA TYR A 364 -21.15 3.21 3.42
C TYR A 364 -21.95 3.57 2.16
N GLU A 365 -21.33 3.56 0.97
CA GLU A 365 -21.99 3.83 -0.30
C GLU A 365 -22.74 2.59 -0.83
N ASP A 366 -22.15 1.41 -0.64
CA ASP A 366 -22.76 0.12 -0.97
C ASP A 366 -22.29 -0.95 0.04
N LEU A 367 -23.16 -1.91 0.38
CA LEU A 367 -22.84 -2.97 1.34
C LEU A 367 -21.75 -3.92 0.84
N ASP A 368 -21.60 -4.02 -0.48
CA ASP A 368 -20.59 -4.86 -1.11
C ASP A 368 -19.22 -4.17 -1.19
N PHE A 369 -19.13 -2.86 -0.90
CA PHE A 369 -17.88 -2.11 -1.00
C PHE A 369 -16.93 -2.36 0.17
N TYR A 370 -15.65 -2.51 -0.15
CA TYR A 370 -14.55 -2.55 0.80
C TYR A 370 -13.37 -1.70 0.34
N THR A 371 -12.56 -1.28 1.30
CA THR A 371 -11.38 -0.45 1.08
C THR A 371 -10.11 -1.11 1.60
N TYR A 372 -9.00 -0.82 0.91
CA TYR A 372 -7.73 -1.51 1.09
C TYR A 372 -6.56 -0.66 0.58
N ASN A 373 -5.33 -1.10 0.87
CA ASN A 373 -4.09 -0.60 0.26
C ASN A 373 -3.82 0.91 0.42
N ALA A 374 -3.78 1.42 1.66
CA ALA A 374 -3.45 2.83 1.87
C ALA A 374 -1.96 3.16 1.61
N LYS A 375 -1.64 3.76 0.46
CA LYS A 375 -0.29 4.02 -0.04
C LYS A 375 0.07 5.51 -0.06
N ALA A 376 1.27 5.82 0.40
CA ALA A 376 1.81 7.18 0.41
C ALA A 376 2.49 7.58 -0.93
N HIS A 377 2.38 8.86 -1.28
CA HIS A 377 2.95 9.49 -2.48
C HIS A 377 3.81 10.71 -2.12
N PRO A 378 5.02 10.52 -1.55
CA PRO A 378 5.77 11.61 -0.95
C PRO A 378 6.15 12.71 -1.95
N HIS A 379 6.59 12.41 -3.17
CA HIS A 379 6.96 13.46 -4.13
C HIS A 379 5.77 14.31 -4.60
N LEU A 380 4.56 13.75 -4.62
CA LEU A 380 3.31 14.47 -4.93
C LEU A 380 2.75 15.24 -3.72
N SER A 381 3.35 15.07 -2.54
CA SER A 381 2.87 15.68 -1.30
C SER A 381 3.35 17.12 -1.15
N LYS A 382 2.54 17.96 -0.50
CA LYS A 382 2.94 19.32 -0.10
C LYS A 382 3.93 19.27 1.08
N PRO A 383 4.73 20.33 1.31
CA PRO A 383 5.58 20.41 2.50
C PRO A 383 4.77 20.22 3.79
N GLY A 384 5.22 19.34 4.69
CA GLY A 384 4.54 19.02 5.95
C GLY A 384 3.23 18.24 5.81
N GLU A 385 2.96 17.69 4.62
CA GLU A 385 1.81 16.83 4.35
C GLU A 385 2.27 15.51 3.71
N LEU A 386 1.40 14.49 3.80
CA LEU A 386 1.53 13.24 3.05
C LEU A 386 0.22 12.97 2.30
N LEU A 387 0.30 12.92 0.98
CA LEU A 387 -0.77 12.43 0.12
C LEU A 387 -0.79 10.90 0.22
N ILE A 388 -1.95 10.34 0.55
CA ILE A 388 -2.17 8.90 0.65
C ILE A 388 -3.36 8.55 -0.23
N SER A 389 -3.21 7.53 -1.06
CA SER A 389 -4.33 6.90 -1.77
C SER A 389 -4.78 5.65 -1.04
N TYR A 390 -6.01 5.21 -1.27
CA TYR A 390 -6.50 3.86 -0.95
C TYR A 390 -7.42 3.39 -2.06
N ASN A 391 -7.55 2.07 -2.22
CA ASN A 391 -8.39 1.45 -3.23
C ASN A 391 -9.79 1.16 -2.70
N VAL A 392 -10.77 1.13 -3.60
CA VAL A 392 -12.16 0.76 -3.36
C VAL A 392 -12.50 -0.35 -4.34
N ASN A 393 -13.11 -1.42 -3.88
CA ASN A 393 -13.55 -2.54 -4.70
C ASN A 393 -14.82 -3.17 -4.09
N SER A 394 -15.42 -4.13 -4.78
CA SER A 394 -16.68 -4.76 -4.39
C SER A 394 -16.53 -6.28 -4.24
N PHE A 395 -17.24 -6.85 -3.26
CA PHE A 395 -17.38 -8.31 -3.10
C PHE A 395 -18.23 -8.95 -4.21
N ASP A 396 -19.12 -8.18 -4.87
CA ASP A 396 -19.84 -8.54 -6.10
C ASP A 396 -19.44 -7.61 -7.26
N PHE A 397 -18.15 -7.64 -7.59
CA PHE A 397 -17.54 -6.74 -8.56
C PHE A 397 -18.30 -6.64 -9.89
N ILE A 398 -18.77 -7.76 -10.44
CA ILE A 398 -19.45 -7.77 -11.75
C ILE A 398 -20.81 -7.09 -11.67
N ALA A 399 -21.60 -7.33 -10.63
CA ALA A 399 -22.87 -6.63 -10.48
C ALA A 399 -22.66 -5.14 -10.24
N ASP A 400 -21.71 -4.79 -9.38
CA ASP A 400 -21.53 -3.43 -8.92
C ASP A 400 -20.77 -2.53 -9.89
N ILE A 401 -19.91 -3.07 -10.75
CA ILE A 401 -19.31 -2.24 -11.79
C ILE A 401 -20.34 -1.75 -12.81
N HIS A 402 -21.47 -2.46 -12.96
CA HIS A 402 -22.58 -2.01 -13.81
C HIS A 402 -23.51 -1.00 -13.10
N LYS A 403 -23.61 -1.04 -11.76
CA LYS A 403 -24.37 -0.06 -10.97
C LYS A 403 -23.56 1.22 -10.69
N HIS A 404 -22.27 1.04 -10.42
CA HIS A 404 -21.31 2.06 -10.02
C HIS A 404 -20.06 1.99 -10.91
N PRO A 405 -20.13 2.43 -12.19
CA PRO A 405 -19.04 2.29 -13.17
C PRO A 405 -17.70 2.96 -12.80
N HIS A 406 -17.71 3.79 -11.77
CA HIS A 406 -16.54 4.54 -11.30
C HIS A 406 -16.01 4.08 -9.94
N HIS A 407 -16.52 2.98 -9.37
CA HIS A 407 -16.12 2.57 -8.02
C HIS A 407 -14.67 2.08 -7.95
N LEU A 408 -14.22 1.27 -8.93
CA LEU A 408 -12.85 0.72 -8.98
C LEU A 408 -11.82 1.79 -9.36
N ARG A 409 -11.56 2.72 -8.42
CA ARG A 409 -10.62 3.82 -8.61
C ARG A 409 -10.06 4.27 -7.26
N PRO A 410 -8.78 4.67 -7.19
CA PRO A 410 -8.20 5.20 -5.97
C PRO A 410 -8.93 6.43 -5.45
N ARG A 411 -9.07 6.51 -4.13
CA ARG A 411 -9.50 7.69 -3.37
C ARG A 411 -8.30 8.25 -2.62
N PHE A 412 -8.34 9.53 -2.25
CA PHE A 412 -7.16 10.21 -1.71
C PHE A 412 -7.46 11.03 -0.47
N ILE A 413 -6.52 11.00 0.47
CA ILE A 413 -6.47 11.87 1.65
C ILE A 413 -5.13 12.61 1.70
N SER A 414 -5.13 13.81 2.28
CA SER A 414 -3.91 14.47 2.74
C SER A 414 -3.83 14.34 4.27
N VAL A 415 -2.64 14.00 4.77
CA VAL A 415 -2.33 13.90 6.19
C VAL A 415 -1.33 14.96 6.58
N LYS A 416 -1.72 15.88 7.47
CA LYS A 416 -0.82 16.85 8.11
C LYS A 416 -0.33 16.26 9.42
N TYR A 417 0.97 16.35 9.71
CA TYR A 417 1.60 15.77 10.90
C TYR A 417 2.69 16.65 11.50
#